data_AF-A0A520DS89-F1
#
_entry.id   AF-A0A520DS89-F1
#
_cell.length_a   1.000
_cell.length_b   1.000
_cell.length_c   1.000
_cell.angle_alpha   90.00
_cell.angle_beta   90.00
_cell.angle_gamma   90.00
#
_symmetry.space_group_name_H-M   'P 1'
#
loop_
_entity.id
_entity.type
_entity.pdbx_description
1 polymer ?
#
loop_
_entity_poly.entity_id
_entity_poly.type
_entity_poly.pdbx_seq_one_letter_code
_entity_poly.pdbx_strand_id
1 'polypeptide(L)'
;MNYSKVNNIIGWTCFFIATITYVLTLEPSASFWDCGEFIASAYKMQVVHQPGAPLFLMIERFFSLFAMGDKTKIAYFMNFGSAVASGATILFLFWTITALAKKVLVKKTEEISTANLITIMGAGVVGALAYTYSDSFWFSAVEA
;
A
#
# COMPACT_ATOMS: atom_id res chain seq x y z
N MET A 1 -23.00 12.88 12.06
CA MET A 1 -21.94 12.74 11.03
C MET A 1 -21.91 11.27 10.58
N ASN A 2 -21.91 10.97 9.28
CA ASN A 2 -21.98 9.57 8.81
C ASN A 2 -20.60 8.90 8.91
N TYR A 3 -20.43 7.94 9.84
CA TYR A 3 -19.18 7.20 10.05
C TYR A 3 -18.61 6.63 8.77
N SER A 4 -19.42 5.92 7.97
CA SER A 4 -18.94 5.23 6.76
C SER A 4 -18.40 6.20 5.73
N LYS A 5 -19.06 7.36 5.56
CA LYS A 5 -18.57 8.40 4.64
C LYS A 5 -17.22 8.96 5.09
N VAL A 6 -17.11 9.34 6.37
CA VAL A 6 -15.86 9.90 6.93
C VAL A 6 -14.72 8.88 6.87
N ASN A 7 -15.00 7.65 7.29
CA ASN A 7 -14.04 6.54 7.26
C ASN A 7 -13.52 6.27 5.85
N ASN A 8 -14.39 6.27 4.83
CA ASN A 8 -13.95 6.03 3.45
C ASN A 8 -13.11 7.18 2.92
N ILE A 9 -13.51 8.44 3.17
CA ILE A 9 -12.75 9.62 2.70
C ILE A 9 -11.36 9.65 3.34
N ILE A 10 -11.26 9.46 4.66
CA ILE A 10 -9.97 9.49 5.36
C ILE A 10 -9.10 8.31 4.92
N GLY A 11 -9.66 7.11 4.78
CA GLY A 11 -8.91 5.97 4.27
C GLY A 11 -8.29 6.26 2.90
N TRP A 12 -9.09 6.74 1.94
CA TRP A 12 -8.58 7.12 0.62
C TRP A 12 -7.58 8.28 0.68
N THR A 13 -7.72 9.19 1.64
CA THR A 13 -6.72 10.24 1.86
C THR A 13 -5.39 9.62 2.29
N CYS A 14 -5.38 8.65 3.22
CA CYS A 14 -4.18 7.91 3.60
C CYS A 14 -3.57 7.14 2.42
N PHE A 15 -4.40 6.51 1.57
CA PHE A 15 -3.96 5.87 0.33
C PHE A 15 -3.17 6.82 -0.56
N PHE A 16 -3.72 8.01 -0.83
CA PHE A 16 -3.07 8.98 -1.71
C PHE A 16 -1.81 9.55 -1.08
N ILE A 17 -1.80 9.84 0.22
CA ILE A 17 -0.60 10.29 0.92
C ILE A 17 0.50 9.24 0.78
N ALA A 18 0.24 7.99 1.12
CA ALA A 18 1.23 6.92 1.04
C ALA A 18 1.72 6.69 -0.41
N THR A 19 0.79 6.56 -1.35
CA THR A 19 1.13 6.31 -2.77
C THR A 19 1.95 7.46 -3.35
N ILE A 20 1.56 8.72 -3.12
CA ILE A 20 2.31 9.87 -3.63
C ILE A 20 3.70 9.90 -3.01
N THR A 21 3.79 9.70 -1.70
CA THR A 21 5.07 9.64 -1.00
C THR A 21 5.99 8.58 -1.61
N TYR A 22 5.52 7.33 -1.76
CA TYR A 22 6.31 6.26 -2.36
C TYR A 22 6.67 6.51 -3.81
N VAL A 23 5.75 7.05 -4.62
CA VAL A 23 6.01 7.37 -6.02
C VAL A 23 7.05 8.48 -6.17
N LEU A 24 7.08 9.46 -5.26
CA LEU A 24 8.08 10.52 -5.28
C LEU A 24 9.48 10.03 -4.85
N THR A 25 9.56 8.89 -4.17
CA THR A 25 10.81 8.35 -3.61
C THR A 25 11.18 6.97 -4.13
N LEU A 26 10.47 6.45 -5.15
CA LEU A 26 10.75 5.13 -5.70
C LEU A 26 12.08 5.09 -6.42
N GLU A 27 12.72 3.92 -6.42
CA GLU A 27 13.96 3.72 -7.17
C GLU A 27 13.64 3.82 -8.68
N PRO A 28 14.36 4.65 -9.47
CA PRO A 28 14.10 4.76 -10.91
C PRO A 28 14.50 3.50 -11.72
N SER A 29 15.27 2.59 -11.12
CA SER A 29 15.85 1.41 -11.75
C SER A 29 15.75 0.17 -10.86
N ALA A 30 16.44 -0.91 -11.21
CA ALA A 30 16.54 -2.06 -10.31
C ALA A 30 17.50 -1.72 -9.16
N SER A 31 16.99 -1.69 -7.93
CA SER A 31 17.81 -1.51 -6.73
C SER A 31 18.64 -2.76 -6.41
N PHE A 32 19.50 -2.61 -5.41
CA PHE A 32 20.33 -3.70 -4.91
C PHE A 32 19.50 -4.75 -4.18
N TRP A 33 20.07 -5.95 -3.96
CA TRP A 33 19.41 -7.09 -3.32
C TRP A 33 18.51 -7.90 -4.26
N ASP A 34 17.28 -8.21 -3.85
CA ASP A 34 16.39 -9.16 -4.55
C ASP A 34 15.63 -8.51 -5.72
N CYS A 35 15.65 -7.18 -5.84
CA CYS A 35 14.77 -6.46 -6.76
C CYS A 35 15.01 -6.80 -8.23
N GLY A 36 16.27 -6.96 -8.62
CA GLY A 36 16.62 -7.43 -9.96
C GLY A 36 16.05 -8.83 -10.27
N GLU A 37 16.03 -9.72 -9.28
CA GLU A 37 15.47 -11.07 -9.41
C GLU A 37 13.95 -11.05 -9.51
N PHE A 38 13.27 -10.26 -8.67
CA PHE A 38 11.81 -10.09 -8.71
C PHE A 38 11.35 -9.43 -10.01
N ILE A 39 12.00 -8.36 -10.46
CA ILE A 39 11.70 -7.68 -11.73
C ILE A 39 11.88 -8.64 -12.91
N ALA A 40 13.00 -9.37 -12.97
CA ALA A 40 13.25 -10.32 -14.06
C ALA A 40 12.22 -11.46 -14.06
N SER A 41 11.92 -12.00 -12.88
CA SER A 41 10.96 -13.09 -12.71
C SER A 41 9.55 -12.65 -13.02
N ALA A 42 9.11 -11.47 -12.59
CA ALA A 42 7.81 -10.90 -12.93
C ALA A 42 7.70 -10.65 -14.44
N TYR A 43 8.75 -10.08 -15.05
CA TYR A 43 8.76 -9.77 -16.47
C TYR A 43 8.67 -11.03 -17.34
N LYS A 44 9.29 -12.12 -16.90
CA LYS A 44 9.29 -13.41 -17.59
C LYS A 44 8.23 -14.40 -17.09
N MET A 45 7.46 -14.03 -16.06
CA MET A 45 6.52 -14.92 -15.37
C MET A 45 7.19 -16.23 -14.91
N GLN A 46 8.36 -16.10 -14.27
CA GLN A 46 9.13 -17.19 -13.67
C GLN A 46 8.90 -17.27 -12.16
N VAL A 47 9.51 -18.26 -11.49
CA VAL A 47 9.47 -18.42 -10.04
C VAL A 47 10.76 -17.84 -9.46
N VAL A 48 10.65 -16.83 -8.59
CA VAL A 48 11.78 -16.26 -7.83
C VAL A 48 12.37 -17.31 -6.89
N HIS A 49 11.64 -17.63 -5.82
CA HIS A 49 12.03 -18.62 -4.82
C HIS A 49 10.85 -19.54 -4.53
N GLN A 50 11.07 -20.81 -4.19
CA GLN A 50 9.99 -21.69 -3.74
C GLN A 50 9.44 -21.19 -2.39
N PRO A 51 8.10 -21.15 -2.17
CA PRO A 51 6.98 -21.65 -2.98
C PRO A 51 6.45 -20.70 -4.08
N GLY A 52 7.08 -19.54 -4.27
CA GLY A 52 6.75 -18.50 -5.26
C GLY A 52 5.92 -17.35 -4.68
N ALA A 53 5.80 -16.26 -5.44
CA ALA A 53 4.94 -15.11 -5.13
C ALA A 53 4.01 -14.78 -6.32
N PRO A 54 3.15 -15.74 -6.78
CA PRO A 54 2.49 -15.65 -8.08
C PRO A 54 1.61 -14.41 -8.24
N LEU A 55 0.87 -14.01 -7.19
CA LEU A 55 0.01 -12.81 -7.26
C LEU A 55 0.85 -11.53 -7.41
N PHE A 56 1.93 -11.40 -6.64
CA PHE A 56 2.85 -10.28 -6.75
C PHE A 56 3.42 -10.18 -8.17
N LEU A 57 3.94 -11.29 -8.70
CA LEU A 57 4.51 -11.33 -10.05
C LEU A 57 3.49 -10.99 -11.13
N MET A 58 2.21 -11.39 -10.97
CA MET A 58 1.14 -11.01 -11.89
C MET A 58 0.82 -9.52 -11.84
N ILE A 59 0.81 -8.91 -10.65
CA ILE A 59 0.60 -7.47 -10.47
C ILE A 59 1.75 -6.70 -11.12
N GLU A 60 3.00 -7.07 -10.81
CA GLU A 60 4.19 -6.45 -11.39
C GLU A 60 4.25 -6.62 -12.92
N ARG A 61 3.86 -7.79 -13.41
CA ARG A 61 3.74 -8.03 -14.85
C ARG A 61 2.73 -7.10 -15.51
N PHE A 62 1.58 -6.86 -14.88
CA PHE A 62 0.59 -5.91 -15.36
C PHE A 62 1.18 -4.49 -15.44
N PHE A 63 1.87 -4.04 -14.39
CA PHE A 63 2.48 -2.70 -14.39
C PHE A 63 3.59 -2.56 -15.44
N SER A 64 4.34 -3.63 -15.73
CA SER A 64 5.36 -3.61 -16.80
C SER A 64 4.79 -3.27 -18.19
N LEU A 65 3.49 -3.45 -18.43
CA LEU A 65 2.84 -3.11 -19.70
C LEU A 65 2.84 -1.60 -19.96
N PHE A 66 2.89 -0.77 -18.91
CA PHE A 66 2.98 0.69 -19.04
C PHE A 66 4.33 1.16 -19.60
N ALA A 67 5.34 0.29 -19.65
CA ALA A 67 6.60 0.56 -20.34
C ALA A 67 6.44 0.64 -21.88
N MET A 68 5.29 0.23 -22.45
CA MET A 68 4.97 0.32 -23.88
C MET A 68 6.05 -0.26 -24.81
N GLY A 69 6.72 -1.34 -24.36
CA GLY A 69 7.78 -2.03 -25.10
C GLY A 69 9.20 -1.50 -24.85
N ASP A 70 9.36 -0.37 -24.15
CA ASP A 70 10.67 0.16 -23.76
C ASP A 70 11.22 -0.59 -22.54
N LYS A 71 12.21 -1.45 -22.77
CA LYS A 71 12.79 -2.28 -21.71
C LYS A 71 13.48 -1.47 -20.61
N THR A 72 13.92 -0.24 -20.90
CA THR A 72 14.60 0.61 -19.92
C THR A 72 13.64 1.15 -18.85
N LYS A 73 12.33 1.11 -19.10
CA LYS A 73 11.28 1.61 -18.20
C LYS A 73 10.57 0.52 -17.39
N ILE A 74 10.87 -0.76 -17.65
CA ILE A 74 10.20 -1.87 -16.98
C ILE A 74 10.38 -1.78 -15.46
N ALA A 75 11.61 -1.57 -15.00
CA ALA A 75 11.93 -1.47 -13.56
C ALA A 75 11.15 -0.33 -12.89
N TYR A 76 11.16 0.87 -13.50
CA TYR A 76 10.40 2.02 -13.01
C TYR A 76 8.91 1.71 -12.84
N PHE A 77 8.28 1.11 -13.85
CA PHE A 77 6.85 0.83 -13.77
C PHE A 77 6.51 -0.28 -12.79
N MET A 78 7.41 -1.25 -12.59
CA MET A 78 7.26 -2.26 -11.54
C MET A 78 7.41 -1.64 -10.14
N ASN A 79 8.43 -0.81 -9.90
CA ASN A 79 8.55 -0.06 -8.63
C ASN A 79 7.32 0.84 -8.38
N PHE A 80 6.74 1.43 -9.43
CA PHE A 80 5.47 2.14 -9.35
C PHE A 80 4.30 1.22 -8.96
N GLY A 81 4.28 -0.01 -9.48
CA GLY A 81 3.33 -1.04 -9.07
C GLY A 81 3.42 -1.38 -7.59
N SER A 82 4.64 -1.60 -7.09
CA SER A 82 4.92 -1.81 -5.66
C SER A 82 4.44 -0.63 -4.80
N ALA A 83 4.70 0.62 -5.24
CA ALA A 83 4.26 1.83 -4.55
C ALA A 83 2.73 1.92 -4.43
N VAL A 84 2.00 1.62 -5.51
CA VAL A 84 0.53 1.62 -5.52
C VAL A 84 -0.04 0.49 -4.65
N ALA A 85 0.52 -0.72 -4.75
CA ALA A 85 0.12 -1.85 -3.92
C ALA A 85 0.35 -1.57 -2.44
N SER A 86 1.47 -0.94 -2.10
CA SER A 86 1.80 -0.52 -0.73
C SER A 86 0.88 0.59 -0.23
N GLY A 87 0.52 1.56 -1.07
CA GLY A 87 -0.52 2.54 -0.76
C GLY A 87 -1.87 1.88 -0.43
N ALA A 88 -2.25 0.81 -1.14
CA ALA A 88 -3.45 0.03 -0.85
C ALA A 88 -3.33 -0.70 0.50
N THR A 89 -2.15 -1.22 0.85
CA THR A 89 -1.89 -1.78 2.19
C THR A 89 -2.15 -0.75 3.30
N ILE A 90 -1.73 0.51 3.12
CA ILE A 90 -2.00 1.59 4.09
C ILE A 90 -3.50 1.89 4.22
N LEU A 91 -4.25 1.88 3.10
CA LEU A 91 -5.71 2.00 3.11
C LEU A 91 -6.37 0.89 3.93
N PHE A 92 -5.97 -0.37 3.68
CA PHE A 92 -6.50 -1.52 4.41
C PHE A 92 -6.13 -1.46 5.88
N LEU A 93 -4.89 -1.09 6.21
CA LEU A 93 -4.45 -0.92 7.59
C LEU A 93 -5.29 0.13 8.34
N PHE A 94 -5.57 1.28 7.70
CA PHE A 94 -6.48 2.28 8.24
C PHE A 94 -7.88 1.68 8.53
N TRP A 95 -8.46 0.94 7.59
CA TRP A 95 -9.76 0.30 7.78
C TRP A 95 -9.75 -0.80 8.85
N THR A 96 -8.65 -1.54 8.97
CA THR A 96 -8.47 -2.53 10.03
C THR A 96 -8.42 -1.88 11.40
N ILE A 97 -7.61 -0.83 11.57
CA ILE A 97 -7.49 -0.11 12.85
C ILE A 97 -8.83 0.51 13.23
N THR A 98 -9.51 1.18 12.30
CA THR A 98 -10.81 1.83 12.58
C THR A 98 -11.91 0.81 12.87
N ALA A 99 -11.93 -0.34 12.18
CA ALA A 99 -12.87 -1.42 12.47
C ALA A 99 -12.65 -2.02 13.88
N LEU A 100 -11.40 -2.21 14.29
CA LEU A 100 -11.05 -2.70 15.62
C LEU A 100 -11.37 -1.66 16.71
N ALA A 101 -10.97 -0.40 16.51
CA ALA A 101 -11.23 0.69 17.45
C ALA A 101 -12.75 0.92 17.63
N LYS A 102 -13.54 0.86 16.56
CA LYS A 102 -15.01 0.91 16.64
C LYS A 102 -15.56 -0.25 17.45
N LYS A 103 -15.06 -1.48 17.24
CA LYS A 103 -15.50 -2.67 17.98
C LYS A 103 -15.23 -2.57 19.49
N VAL A 104 -14.17 -1.85 19.88
CA VAL A 104 -13.81 -1.62 21.29
C VAL A 104 -14.63 -0.49 21.91
N LEU A 105 -14.81 0.63 21.19
CA LEU A 105 -15.36 1.88 21.76
C LEU A 105 -16.87 2.05 21.61
N VAL A 106 -17.52 1.31 20.71
CA VAL A 106 -18.95 1.50 20.39
C VAL A 106 -19.69 0.17 20.53
N LYS A 107 -20.69 0.10 21.41
CA LYS A 107 -21.56 -1.07 21.51
C LYS A 107 -22.51 -1.14 20.31
N LYS A 108 -22.93 -2.35 19.92
CA LYS A 108 -23.74 -2.59 18.71
C LYS A 108 -25.02 -1.75 18.60
N THR A 109 -25.58 -1.30 19.71
CA THR A 109 -26.85 -0.54 19.78
C THR A 109 -26.66 0.96 20.02
N GLU A 110 -25.42 1.43 20.17
CA GLU A 110 -25.12 2.82 20.48
C GLU A 110 -24.82 3.62 19.22
N GLU A 111 -25.33 4.85 19.15
CA GLU A 111 -24.89 5.81 18.15
C GLU A 111 -23.44 6.25 18.42
N ILE A 112 -22.70 6.47 17.33
CA ILE A 112 -21.31 6.91 17.44
C ILE A 112 -21.29 8.38 17.82
N SER A 113 -20.87 8.67 19.06
CA SER A 113 -20.62 10.05 19.50
C SER A 113 -19.50 10.71 18.68
N THR A 114 -19.52 12.04 18.58
CA THR A 114 -18.47 12.79 17.89
C THR A 114 -17.08 12.52 18.49
N ALA A 115 -16.98 12.39 19.81
CA ALA A 115 -15.73 12.07 20.49
C ALA A 115 -15.20 10.69 20.06
N ASN A 116 -16.05 9.65 20.06
CA ASN A 116 -15.66 8.31 19.61
C ASN A 116 -15.27 8.31 18.13
N LEU A 117 -16.00 9.06 17.28
CA LEU A 117 -15.67 9.19 15.87
C LEU A 117 -14.25 9.78 15.68
N ILE A 118 -13.93 10.87 16.37
CA ILE A 118 -12.61 11.50 16.31
C ILE A 118 -11.53 10.53 16.81
N THR A 119 -11.75 9.84 17.93
CA THR A 119 -10.81 8.86 18.49
C THR A 119 -10.54 7.71 17.51
N ILE A 120 -11.60 7.15 16.91
CA ILE A 120 -11.47 6.03 15.97
C ILE A 120 -10.71 6.48 14.71
N MET A 121 -11.09 7.62 14.11
CA MET A 121 -10.42 8.14 12.92
C MET A 121 -8.96 8.52 13.22
N GLY A 122 -8.71 9.18 14.36
CA GLY A 122 -7.37 9.56 14.78
C GLY A 122 -6.45 8.35 14.99
N ALA A 123 -6.94 7.31 15.66
CA ALA A 123 -6.19 6.05 15.80
C ALA A 123 -5.85 5.43 14.44
N GLY A 124 -6.82 5.40 13.51
CA GLY A 124 -6.61 4.92 12.15
C GLY A 124 -5.54 5.71 11.40
N VAL A 125 -5.64 7.04 11.40
CA VAL A 125 -4.69 7.93 10.71
C VAL A 125 -3.29 7.78 11.28
N VAL A 126 -3.14 7.87 12.61
CA VAL A 126 -1.83 7.79 13.25
C VAL A 126 -1.19 6.42 13.01
N GLY A 127 -1.92 5.32 13.18
CA GLY A 127 -1.34 3.99 12.98
C GLY A 127 -1.00 3.69 11.51
N ALA A 128 -1.86 4.07 10.56
CA ALA A 128 -1.61 3.85 9.14
C ALA A 128 -0.46 4.70 8.62
N LEU A 129 -0.40 6.00 8.98
CA LEU A 129 0.69 6.87 8.55
C LEU A 129 1.99 6.58 9.28
N ALA A 130 1.98 6.20 10.57
CA ALA A 130 3.20 5.76 11.23
C ALA A 130 3.83 4.54 10.53
N TYR A 131 3.02 3.57 10.08
CA TYR A 131 3.52 2.45 9.29
C TYR A 131 4.02 2.87 7.92
N THR A 132 3.36 3.87 7.30
CA THR A 132 3.78 4.44 6.02
C THR A 132 5.24 4.87 6.04
N TYR A 133 5.67 5.55 7.11
CA TYR A 133 7.03 6.09 7.31
C TYR A 133 7.95 5.17 8.13
N SER A 134 7.66 3.87 8.20
CA SER A 134 8.54 2.89 8.85
C SER A 134 9.58 2.36 7.86
N ASP A 135 10.86 2.30 8.26
CA ASP A 135 11.96 1.92 7.37
C ASP A 135 11.68 0.61 6.61
N SER A 136 11.37 -0.46 7.33
CA SER A 136 11.19 -1.78 6.72
C SER A 136 10.08 -1.82 5.68
N PHE A 137 8.95 -1.14 5.94
CA PHE A 137 7.86 -1.10 4.97
C PHE A 137 8.15 -0.13 3.82
N TRP A 138 8.81 0.99 4.11
CA TRP A 138 9.17 1.98 3.11
C TRP A 138 10.06 1.38 2.03
N PHE A 139 11.12 0.67 2.41
CA PHE A 139 12.02 0.02 1.45
C PHE A 139 11.24 -0.90 0.52
N SER A 140 10.44 -1.84 1.06
CA SER A 140 9.60 -2.72 0.24
C SER A 140 8.54 -2.00 -0.62
N ALA A 141 8.18 -0.75 -0.30
CA ALA A 141 7.20 0.01 -1.06
C ALA A 141 7.82 0.78 -2.24
N VAL A 142 9.11 1.13 -2.15
CA VAL A 142 9.82 1.94 -3.16
C VAL A 142 10.59 1.11 -4.17
N GLU A 143 10.74 -0.19 -3.92
CA GLU A 143 11.38 -1.16 -4.80
C GLU A 143 10.54 -2.45 -4.92
N ALA A 144 10.57 -3.08 -6.09
CA ALA A 144 9.87 -4.33 -6.40
C ALA A 144 10.72 -5.55 -6.06
#